data_AF-A0A9P7GAB2-F1
#
_entry.id   AF-A0A9P7GAB2-F1
#
_cell.length_a   1.000
_cell.length_b   1.000
_cell.length_c   1.000
_cell.angle_alpha   90.00
_cell.angle_beta   90.00
_cell.angle_gamma   90.00
#
_symmetry.space_group_name_H-M   'P 1'
#
loop_
_entity.id
_entity.type
_entity.pdbx_description
1 polymer ?
#
loop_
_entity_poly.entity_id
_entity_poly.type
_entity_poly.pdbx_seq_one_letter_code
_entity_poly.pdbx_strand_id
1 'polypeptide(L)'
;MVSRKLLGVWAALDFFLLAAGAVSLALSIVWRAENTLMNLVLAPAYLTNAISIIIIGTFIWFFTLQMRNNFHVRWEDASREIRIKLQDQLKCCGYFNGTDLVEIGGNFCQSTEFVAGLNASEATNFCVQPITQYADMTLNNVFTQEDERFKKIDAKRGGRGFV
;
A
#
# COMPACT_ATOMS: atom_id res chain seq x y z
N MET A 1 20.06 -9.51 -4.81
CA MET A 1 20.05 -10.70 -3.92
C MET A 1 20.54 -10.27 -2.55
N VAL A 2 19.71 -10.35 -1.50
CA VAL A 2 20.06 -9.89 -0.15
C VAL A 2 21.09 -10.83 0.48
N SER A 3 22.14 -10.28 1.09
CA SER A 3 23.20 -11.06 1.73
C SER A 3 22.63 -11.91 2.87
N ARG A 4 22.94 -13.21 2.89
CA ARG A 4 22.51 -14.14 3.96
C ARG A 4 22.86 -13.66 5.37
N LYS A 5 23.99 -12.95 5.51
CA LYS A 5 24.42 -12.35 6.77
C LYS A 5 23.49 -11.22 7.20
N LEU A 6 23.04 -10.40 6.24
CA LEU A 6 22.10 -9.33 6.49
C LEU A 6 20.74 -9.91 6.92
N LEU A 7 20.25 -10.94 6.23
CA LEU A 7 18.98 -11.61 6.55
C LEU A 7 18.97 -12.19 7.98
N GLY A 8 20.10 -12.76 8.42
CA GLY A 8 20.25 -13.28 9.79
C GLY A 8 20.24 -12.19 10.87
N VAL A 9 20.86 -11.04 10.60
CA VAL A 9 20.85 -9.89 11.53
C VAL A 9 19.44 -9.33 11.70
N TRP A 10 18.68 -9.17 10.61
CA TRP A 10 17.30 -8.70 10.67
C TRP A 10 16.39 -9.68 11.43
N ALA A 11 16.51 -10.99 11.17
CA ALA A 11 15.72 -11.99 11.89
C ALA A 11 16.01 -12.01 13.40
N ALA A 12 17.26 -11.82 13.81
CA ALA A 12 17.62 -11.73 15.22
C ALA A 12 17.02 -10.48 15.86
N LEU A 13 17.11 -9.32 15.18
CA LEU A 13 16.58 -8.06 15.67
C LEU A 13 15.05 -8.11 15.84
N ASP A 14 14.34 -8.71 14.88
CA ASP A 14 12.89 -8.92 14.95
C ASP A 14 12.50 -9.81 16.14
N PHE A 15 13.25 -10.89 16.38
CA PHE A 15 13.01 -11.78 17.51
C PHE A 15 13.19 -11.06 18.86
N PHE A 16 14.25 -10.26 19.00
CA PHE A 16 14.47 -9.48 20.22
C PHE A 16 13.40 -8.41 20.43
N LEU A 17 12.95 -7.74 19.37
CA LEU A 17 11.85 -6.77 19.46
C LEU A 17 10.53 -7.44 19.87
N LEU A 18 10.23 -8.63 19.32
CA LEU A 18 9.03 -9.37 19.69
C LEU A 18 9.09 -9.85 21.15
N ALA A 19 10.25 -10.32 21.60
CA ALA A 19 10.47 -10.69 23.00
C ALA A 19 10.34 -9.49 23.94
N ALA A 20 10.92 -8.34 23.58
CA ALA A 20 10.79 -7.10 24.35
C ALA A 20 9.33 -6.62 24.44
N GLY A 21 8.57 -6.74 23.35
CA GLY A 21 7.13 -6.47 23.32
C GLY A 21 6.32 -7.42 24.21
N ALA A 22 6.65 -8.72 24.22
CA ALA A 22 5.99 -9.68 25.11
C ALA A 22 6.31 -9.42 26.59
N VAL A 23 7.57 -9.07 26.91
CA VAL A 23 7.98 -8.71 28.27
C VAL A 23 7.30 -7.42 28.73
N SER A 24 7.19 -6.40 27.88
CA SER A 24 6.51 -5.15 28.26
C SER A 24 5.01 -5.35 28.49
N LEU A 25 4.35 -6.19 27.68
CA LEU A 25 2.95 -6.58 27.89
C LEU A 25 2.77 -7.38 29.20
N ALA A 26 3.63 -8.36 29.45
CA ALA A 26 3.59 -9.16 30.67
C ALA A 26 3.80 -8.30 31.92
N LEU A 27 4.80 -7.40 31.89
CA LEU A 27 5.04 -6.43 32.95
C LEU A 27 3.86 -5.47 33.11
N SER A 28 3.23 -5.01 32.03
CA SER A 28 2.02 -4.16 32.10
C SER A 28 0.85 -4.88 32.79
N ILE A 29 0.68 -6.18 32.55
CA ILE A 29 -0.39 -7.00 33.17
C ILE A 29 -0.07 -7.28 34.64
N VAL A 30 1.18 -7.63 34.96
CA VAL A 30 1.61 -7.95 36.34
C VAL A 30 1.66 -6.69 37.22
N TRP A 31 2.06 -5.54 36.66
CA TRP A 31 2.08 -4.26 37.36
C TRP A 31 0.76 -3.50 37.30
N ARG A 32 -0.32 -4.17 36.89
CA ARG A 32 -1.72 -3.72 37.00
C ARG A 32 -2.20 -3.78 38.46
N ALA A 33 -1.39 -3.25 39.38
CA ALA A 33 -1.89 -2.86 40.70
C ALA A 33 -3.04 -1.87 40.49
N GLU A 34 -4.11 -2.05 41.25
CA GLU A 34 -5.43 -1.42 41.11
C GLU A 34 -5.39 0.11 41.25
N ASN A 35 -4.83 0.80 40.26
CA ASN A 35 -4.88 2.25 40.16
C ASN A 35 -6.18 2.60 39.43
N THR A 36 -7.23 2.91 40.19
CA THR A 36 -8.51 3.45 39.69
C THR A 36 -8.33 4.64 38.74
N LEU A 37 -7.25 5.41 38.90
CA LEU A 37 -6.81 6.48 37.98
C LEU A 37 -6.45 5.99 36.57
N MET A 38 -5.80 4.82 36.44
CA MET A 38 -5.43 4.24 35.14
C MET A 38 -6.67 3.70 34.40
N ASN A 39 -7.65 3.17 35.13
CA ASN A 39 -8.93 2.71 34.58
C ASN A 39 -9.86 3.88 34.17
N LEU A 40 -9.60 5.08 34.70
CA LEU A 40 -10.27 6.33 34.32
C LEU A 40 -9.67 6.94 33.03
N VAL A 41 -8.35 6.80 32.83
CA VAL A 41 -7.61 7.28 31.65
C VAL A 41 -7.68 6.30 30.48
N LEU A 42 -7.65 4.99 30.73
CA LEU A 42 -7.79 3.91 29.74
C LEU A 42 -9.12 3.18 29.97
N ALA A 43 -10.23 3.90 29.76
CA ALA A 43 -11.53 3.25 29.70
C ALA A 43 -11.49 2.09 28.67
N PRO A 44 -12.19 0.97 28.91
CA PRO A 44 -12.19 -0.19 27.99
C PRO A 44 -12.60 0.18 26.55
N ALA A 45 -13.34 1.28 26.37
CA ALA A 45 -13.67 1.85 25.07
C ALA A 45 -12.42 2.30 24.28
N TYR A 46 -11.42 2.92 24.92
CA TYR A 46 -10.19 3.35 24.25
C TYR A 46 -9.30 2.16 23.88
N LEU A 47 -9.24 1.14 24.72
CA LEU A 47 -8.50 -0.10 24.42
C LEU A 47 -9.12 -0.82 23.20
N THR A 48 -10.44 -0.88 23.13
CA THR A 48 -11.17 -1.46 21.99
C THR A 48 -10.94 -0.68 20.69
N ASN A 49 -10.93 0.66 20.78
CA ASN A 49 -10.62 1.52 19.63
C ASN A 49 -9.18 1.35 19.16
N ALA A 50 -8.22 1.30 20.09
CA ALA A 50 -6.81 1.11 19.75
C ALA A 50 -6.57 -0.23 19.03
N ILE A 51 -7.15 -1.32 19.54
CA ILE A 51 -7.07 -2.64 18.91
C ILE A 51 -7.74 -2.63 17.53
N SER A 52 -8.91 -1.99 17.39
CA SER A 52 -9.60 -1.86 16.10
C SER A 52 -8.76 -1.13 15.06
N ILE A 53 -8.11 -0.02 15.43
CA ILE A 53 -7.23 0.74 14.53
C ILE A 53 -6.03 -0.10 14.10
N ILE A 54 -5.44 -0.87 15.02
CA ILE A 54 -4.32 -1.77 14.70
C ILE A 54 -4.76 -2.84 13.70
N ILE A 55 -5.91 -3.49 13.93
CA ILE A 55 -6.43 -4.52 13.02
C ILE A 55 -6.69 -3.94 11.62
N ILE A 56 -7.38 -2.80 11.54
CA ILE A 56 -7.69 -2.14 10.27
C ILE A 56 -6.40 -1.70 9.58
N GLY A 57 -5.46 -1.11 10.33
CA GLY A 57 -4.15 -0.68 9.82
C GLY A 57 -3.34 -1.84 9.26
N THR A 58 -3.26 -2.96 9.98
CA THR A 58 -2.58 -4.18 9.52
C THR A 58 -3.25 -4.76 8.28
N PHE A 59 -4.58 -4.75 8.21
CA PHE A 59 -5.31 -5.20 7.03
C PHE A 59 -4.97 -4.34 5.81
N ILE A 60 -5.12 -3.01 5.92
CA ILE A 60 -4.79 -2.09 4.82
C ILE A 60 -3.34 -2.27 4.39
N TRP A 61 -2.40 -2.32 5.34
CA TRP A 61 -0.98 -2.51 5.06
C TRP A 61 -0.70 -3.79 4.27
N PHE A 62 -1.32 -4.92 4.66
CA PHE A 62 -1.18 -6.19 3.94
C PHE A 62 -1.68 -6.08 2.49
N PHE A 63 -2.84 -5.45 2.27
CA PHE A 63 -3.36 -5.22 0.92
C PHE A 63 -2.45 -4.30 0.09
N THR A 64 -1.86 -3.28 0.71
CA THR A 64 -0.87 -2.41 0.06
C THR A 64 0.38 -3.18 -0.36
N LEU A 65 0.88 -4.11 0.46
CA LEU A 65 2.03 -4.95 0.09
C LEU A 65 1.74 -5.86 -1.11
N GLN A 66 0.50 -6.32 -1.25
CA GLN A 66 0.08 -7.19 -2.36
C GLN A 66 -0.63 -6.46 -3.50
N MET A 67 -0.53 -5.13 -3.57
CA MET A 67 -1.26 -4.31 -4.54
C MET A 67 -1.04 -4.78 -5.99
N ARG A 68 0.21 -5.06 -6.37
CA ARG A 68 0.58 -5.54 -7.72
C ARG A 68 -0.06 -6.89 -8.07
N ASN A 69 -0.15 -7.82 -7.12
CA ASN A 69 -0.78 -9.12 -7.37
C ASN A 69 -2.31 -9.01 -7.43
N ASN A 70 -2.91 -8.18 -6.57
CA ASN A 70 -4.36 -7.96 -6.59
C ASN A 70 -4.83 -7.30 -7.89
N PHE A 71 -4.04 -6.38 -8.45
CA PHE A 71 -4.34 -5.78 -9.75
C PHE A 71 -4.12 -6.75 -10.91
N HIS A 72 -3.16 -7.68 -10.82
CA HIS A 72 -2.97 -8.71 -11.83
C HIS A 72 -4.23 -9.58 -12.02
N VAL A 73 -4.89 -9.99 -10.93
CA VAL A 73 -6.16 -10.75 -11.01
C VAL A 73 -7.23 -9.97 -11.76
N ARG A 74 -7.34 -8.66 -11.51
CA ARG A 74 -8.28 -7.79 -12.22
C ARG A 74 -7.90 -7.57 -13.69
N TRP A 75 -6.61 -7.62 -14.00
CA TRP A 75 -6.10 -7.52 -15.35
C TRP A 75 -6.44 -8.77 -16.18
N GLU A 76 -6.35 -9.95 -15.58
CA GLU A 76 -6.74 -11.22 -16.18
C GLU A 76 -8.25 -11.26 -16.50
N ASP A 77 -9.08 -10.81 -15.55
CA ASP A 77 -10.54 -10.73 -15.71
C ASP A 77 -10.98 -9.66 -16.72
N ALA A 78 -10.11 -8.68 -17.05
CA ALA A 78 -10.47 -7.61 -17.97
C ALA A 78 -10.63 -8.13 -19.41
N SER A 79 -11.68 -7.68 -20.09
CA SER A 79 -11.87 -7.98 -21.51
C SER A 79 -10.74 -7.43 -22.38
N ARG A 80 -10.50 -8.07 -23.52
CA ARG A 80 -9.44 -7.70 -24.48
C ARG A 80 -9.49 -6.22 -24.89
N GLU A 81 -10.68 -5.69 -25.15
CA GLU A 81 -10.86 -4.29 -25.55
C GLU A 81 -10.42 -3.30 -24.45
N ILE A 82 -10.72 -3.63 -23.19
CA ILE A 82 -10.32 -2.81 -22.04
C ILE A 82 -8.80 -2.85 -21.87
N ARG A 83 -8.19 -4.03 -22.01
CA ARG A 83 -6.72 -4.18 -21.95
C ARG A 83 -6.02 -3.37 -23.02
N ILE A 84 -6.49 -3.40 -24.27
CA ILE A 84 -5.92 -2.59 -25.37
C ILE A 84 -6.04 -1.09 -25.06
N LYS A 85 -7.22 -0.64 -24.60
CA LYS A 85 -7.41 0.77 -24.20
C LYS A 85 -6.48 1.19 -23.06
N LEU A 86 -6.30 0.35 -22.06
CA LEU A 86 -5.39 0.60 -20.93
C LEU A 86 -3.93 0.66 -21.39
N GLN A 87 -3.50 -0.28 -22.24
CA GLN A 87 -2.15 -0.32 -22.80
C GLN A 87 -1.84 0.94 -23.63
N ASP A 88 -2.80 1.43 -24.42
CA ASP A 88 -2.65 2.64 -25.21
C ASP A 88 -2.63 3.91 -24.35
N GLN A 89 -3.47 3.98 -23.30
CA GLN A 89 -3.49 5.14 -22.40
C GLN A 89 -2.24 5.22 -21.52
N LEU A 90 -1.76 4.08 -21.03
CA LEU A 90 -0.63 3.99 -20.12
C LEU A 90 0.71 3.78 -20.84
N LYS A 91 0.70 3.63 -22.17
CA LYS A 91 1.88 3.39 -23.04
C LYS A 91 2.75 2.24 -22.52
N CYS A 92 2.13 1.10 -22.26
CA CYS A 92 2.76 -0.09 -21.70
C CYS A 92 2.23 -1.34 -22.39
N CYS A 93 3.00 -2.44 -22.37
CA CYS A 93 2.60 -3.71 -22.97
C CYS A 93 2.74 -4.87 -21.98
N GLY A 94 1.70 -5.67 -21.82
CA GLY A 94 1.66 -6.76 -20.84
C GLY A 94 1.67 -6.26 -19.38
N TYR A 95 1.41 -7.15 -18.43
CA TYR A 95 1.27 -6.75 -17.02
C TYR A 95 2.61 -6.77 -16.26
N PHE A 96 3.17 -7.96 -15.98
CA PHE A 96 4.49 -8.07 -15.33
C PHE A 96 5.66 -8.08 -16.31
N ASN A 97 5.43 -8.57 -17.53
CA ASN A 97 6.42 -8.68 -18.59
C ASN A 97 5.73 -8.63 -19.97
N GLY A 98 6.51 -8.71 -21.05
CA GLY A 98 5.99 -8.62 -22.42
C GLY A 98 5.22 -9.86 -22.90
N THR A 99 5.23 -10.97 -22.17
CA THR A 99 4.50 -12.21 -22.52
C THR A 99 3.27 -12.44 -21.64
N ASP A 100 3.14 -11.69 -20.55
CA ASP A 100 2.12 -11.82 -19.53
C ASP A 100 0.86 -11.03 -19.91
N LEU A 101 -0.15 -11.76 -20.40
CA LEU A 101 -1.47 -11.23 -20.77
C LEU A 101 -1.41 -9.99 -21.68
N VAL A 102 -0.44 -10.00 -22.61
CA VAL A 102 -0.29 -8.97 -23.63
C VAL A 102 -1.38 -9.10 -24.68
N GLU A 103 -1.94 -7.97 -25.11
CA GLU A 103 -2.94 -7.92 -26.16
C GLU A 103 -2.37 -7.09 -27.31
N ILE A 104 -2.44 -7.64 -28.51
CA ILE A 104 -1.87 -6.99 -29.71
C ILE A 104 -3.01 -6.48 -30.56
N GLY A 105 -2.86 -5.26 -31.07
CA GLY A 105 -3.87 -4.58 -31.89
C GLY A 105 -4.23 -3.16 -31.43
N GLY A 106 -3.50 -2.60 -30.47
CA GLY A 106 -3.58 -1.19 -30.10
C GLY A 106 -2.64 -0.28 -30.89
N ASN A 107 -2.65 1.01 -30.57
CA ASN A 107 -1.74 1.99 -31.16
C ASN A 107 -0.31 1.88 -30.61
N PHE A 108 -0.13 1.46 -29.36
CA PHE A 108 1.18 1.32 -28.73
C PHE A 108 1.75 -0.10 -28.91
N CYS A 109 1.02 -1.12 -28.46
CA CYS A 109 1.39 -2.53 -28.64
C CYS A 109 0.92 -3.02 -30.01
N GLN A 110 1.63 -2.59 -31.05
CA GLN A 110 1.26 -2.84 -32.44
C GLN A 110 1.60 -4.25 -32.92
N SER A 111 2.74 -4.80 -32.48
CA SER A 111 3.22 -6.10 -32.93
C SER A 111 3.97 -6.87 -31.86
N THR A 112 4.07 -8.19 -32.04
CA THR A 112 4.84 -9.10 -31.19
C THR A 112 6.32 -8.71 -31.12
N GLU A 113 6.88 -8.18 -32.22
CA GLU A 113 8.29 -7.81 -32.33
C GLU A 113 8.59 -6.54 -31.53
N PHE A 114 7.67 -5.57 -31.53
CA PHE A 114 7.78 -4.39 -30.68
C PHE A 114 7.82 -4.80 -29.20
N VAL A 115 6.95 -5.71 -28.79
CA VAL A 115 6.87 -6.18 -27.41
C VAL A 115 8.14 -6.96 -27.02
N ALA A 116 8.66 -7.79 -27.91
CA ALA A 116 9.92 -8.53 -27.70
C ALA A 116 11.15 -7.61 -27.66
N GLY A 117 11.09 -6.44 -28.30
CA GLY A 117 12.14 -5.43 -28.28
C GLY A 117 12.17 -4.55 -27.02
N LEU A 118 11.14 -4.62 -26.17
CA LEU A 118 11.10 -3.87 -24.91
C LEU A 118 12.15 -4.40 -23.92
N ASN A 119 12.84 -3.49 -23.24
CA ASN A 119 13.83 -3.87 -22.25
C ASN A 119 13.15 -4.48 -21.01
N ALA A 120 13.41 -5.77 -20.76
CA ALA A 120 12.88 -6.50 -19.60
C ALA A 120 13.35 -5.95 -18.24
N SER A 121 14.42 -5.16 -18.21
CA SER A 121 14.93 -4.53 -16.99
C SER A 121 14.21 -3.22 -16.65
N GLU A 122 13.43 -2.68 -17.58
CA GLU A 122 12.78 -1.38 -17.46
C GLU A 122 11.29 -1.60 -17.20
N ALA A 123 10.89 -1.54 -15.93
CA ALA A 123 9.53 -1.87 -15.50
C ALA A 123 8.47 -0.85 -15.97
N THR A 124 8.87 0.32 -16.46
CA THR A 124 7.96 1.32 -17.06
C THR A 124 7.36 0.85 -18.38
N ASN A 125 8.03 -0.09 -19.08
CA ASN A 125 7.53 -0.72 -20.29
C ASN A 125 6.33 -1.64 -20.04
N PHE A 126 6.20 -2.16 -18.81
CA PHE A 126 5.15 -3.10 -18.41
C PHE A 126 4.11 -2.39 -17.55
N CYS A 127 2.83 -2.74 -17.72
CA CYS A 127 1.73 -1.98 -17.15
C CYS A 127 1.68 -1.98 -15.62
N VAL A 128 2.37 -2.91 -14.96
CA VAL A 128 2.43 -2.96 -13.50
C VAL A 128 2.96 -1.68 -12.87
N GLN A 129 4.01 -1.05 -13.43
CA GLN A 129 4.58 0.17 -12.85
C GLN A 129 3.70 1.41 -13.02
N PRO A 130 3.25 1.80 -14.23
CA PRO A 130 2.40 2.98 -14.40
C PRO A 130 1.05 2.83 -13.70
N ILE A 131 0.48 1.60 -13.62
CA ILE A 131 -0.74 1.36 -12.83
C ILE A 131 -0.48 1.59 -11.33
N THR A 132 0.62 1.04 -10.80
CA THR A 132 1.00 1.23 -9.38
C THR A 132 1.26 2.71 -9.09
N GLN A 133 1.97 3.42 -9.96
CA GLN A 133 2.24 4.86 -9.79
C GLN A 133 0.96 5.69 -9.78
N TYR A 134 0.00 5.37 -10.65
CA TYR A 134 -1.31 6.03 -10.64
C TYR A 134 -2.06 5.74 -9.33
N ALA A 135 -2.07 4.48 -8.89
CA ALA A 135 -2.71 4.09 -7.63
C ALA A 135 -2.06 4.80 -6.42
N ASP A 136 -0.73 4.88 -6.38
CA ASP A 136 0.03 5.59 -5.33
C ASP A 136 -0.29 7.08 -5.33
N MET A 137 -0.40 7.70 -6.51
CA MET A 137 -0.80 9.11 -6.62
C MET A 137 -2.22 9.33 -6.10
N THR A 138 -3.18 8.48 -6.47
CA THR A 138 -4.55 8.57 -5.97
C THR A 138 -4.60 8.39 -4.45
N LEU A 139 -3.85 7.43 -3.91
CA LEU A 139 -3.80 7.17 -2.48
C LEU A 139 -3.22 8.36 -1.71
N ASN A 140 -2.08 8.89 -2.18
CA ASN A 140 -1.46 10.07 -1.60
C ASN A 140 -2.42 11.27 -1.63
N ASN A 141 -3.12 11.48 -2.74
CA ASN A 141 -4.12 12.53 -2.84
C ASN A 141 -5.27 12.34 -1.86
N VAL A 142 -5.81 11.14 -1.69
CA VAL A 142 -6.88 10.89 -0.72
C VAL A 142 -6.44 11.22 0.71
N PHE A 143 -5.21 10.86 1.09
CA PHE A 143 -4.72 11.10 2.45
C PHE A 143 -4.13 12.51 2.68
N THR A 144 -3.84 13.29 1.63
CA THR A 144 -3.25 14.63 1.74
C THR A 144 -4.18 15.76 1.31
N GLN A 145 -5.10 15.54 0.37
CA GLN A 145 -6.00 16.58 -0.12
C GLN A 145 -7.00 17.05 0.95
N GLU A 146 -7.24 16.26 2.00
CA GLU A 146 -8.06 16.71 3.12
C GLU A 146 -7.45 17.95 3.80
N ASP A 147 -6.12 18.02 3.95
CA ASP A 147 -5.43 19.19 4.54
C ASP A 147 -5.61 20.44 3.67
N GLU A 148 -5.48 20.33 2.35
CA GLU A 148 -5.78 21.46 1.45
C GLU A 148 -7.26 21.84 1.44
N ARG A 149 -8.17 20.86 1.55
CA ARG A 149 -9.61 21.11 1.64
C ARG A 149 -9.94 21.83 2.94
N PHE A 150 -9.34 21.44 4.07
CA PHE A 150 -9.50 22.12 5.36
C PHE A 150 -8.92 23.53 5.32
N LYS A 151 -7.72 23.73 4.75
CA LYS A 151 -7.15 25.09 4.53
C LYS A 151 -8.06 25.99 3.71
N LYS A 152 -8.68 25.46 2.64
CA LYS A 152 -9.66 26.22 1.82
C LYS A 152 -10.94 26.53 2.59
N ILE A 153 -11.39 25.64 3.47
CA ILE A 153 -12.55 25.88 4.33
C ILE A 153 -12.22 26.91 5.41
N ASP A 154 -11.05 26.83 6.05
CA ASP A 154 -10.59 27.78 7.05
C ASP A 154 -10.41 29.18 6.46
N ALA A 155 -9.84 29.28 5.26
CA ALA A 155 -9.76 30.55 4.52
C ALA A 155 -11.15 31.17 4.28
N LYS A 156 -12.16 30.35 3.93
CA LYS A 156 -13.55 30.81 3.78
C LYS A 156 -14.23 31.19 5.10
N ARG A 157 -13.75 30.68 6.23
CA ARG A 157 -14.28 30.99 7.59
C ARG A 157 -13.50 32.10 8.31
N GLY A 158 -12.59 32.76 7.60
CA GLY A 158 -11.78 33.87 8.13
C GLY A 158 -10.59 33.41 8.99
N GLY A 159 -10.02 32.24 8.69
CA GLY A 159 -8.80 31.74 9.33
C GLY A 159 -8.97 31.23 10.76
N ARG A 160 -10.22 31.03 11.22
CA ARG A 160 -10.52 30.35 12.48
C ARG A 160 -10.45 28.84 12.22
N GLY A 161 -9.28 28.26 12.40
CA GLY A 161 -9.02 26.83 12.19
C GLY A 161 -10.06 25.93 12.87
N PHE A 162 -10.25 24.73 12.32
CA PHE A 162 -11.09 23.69 12.93
C PHE A 162 -10.44 23.01 14.15
N VAL A 163 -9.21 23.39 14.51
CA VAL A 163 -8.45 22.93 15.67
C VAL A 163 -8.00 24.11 16.50
#